data_AF-A0A645DW04-F1
#
_entry.id   AF-A0A645DW04-F1
#
_cell.length_a   1.000
_cell.length_b   1.000
_cell.length_c   1.000
_cell.angle_alpha   90.00
_cell.angle_beta   90.00
_cell.angle_gamma   90.00
#
_symmetry.space_group_name_H-M   'P 1'
#
loop_
_entity.id
_entity.type
_entity.pdbx_description
1 polymer ?
#
loop_
_entity_poly.entity_id
_entity_poly.type
_entity_poly.pdbx_seq_one_letter_code
_entity_poly.pdbx_strand_id
1 'polypeptide(L)'
;MDRPDVRGTVAGGGPITRVSVTPTRSSIDIPEGSYYVPLNQPLANIAVAALEPDSQNSYFANNLIDDLGSIARIMTVPSLVFEDTD
;
A
#
# COMPACT_ATOMS: atom_id res chain seq x y z
N MET A 1 -8.14 1.18 24.80
CA MET A 1 -9.00 0.57 23.77
C MET A 1 -8.25 0.63 22.46
N ASP A 2 -8.00 -0.51 21.84
CA ASP A 2 -7.37 -0.53 20.51
C ASP A 2 -8.37 -0.09 19.45
N ARG A 3 -7.86 0.60 18.44
CA ARG A 3 -8.68 1.13 17.35
C ARG A 3 -9.10 -0.03 16.44
N PRO A 4 -10.41 -0.21 16.16
CA PRO A 4 -10.84 -1.20 15.19
C PRO A 4 -10.35 -0.84 13.79
N ASP A 5 -10.14 -1.85 12.95
CA ASP A 5 -9.91 -1.67 11.52
C ASP A 5 -11.18 -1.17 10.79
N VAL A 6 -11.05 -0.90 9.49
CA VAL A 6 -12.17 -0.40 8.67
C VAL A 6 -13.28 -1.42 8.43
N ARG A 7 -13.06 -2.72 8.70
CA ARG A 7 -14.08 -3.76 8.56
C ARG A 7 -15.01 -3.80 9.77
N GLY A 8 -14.57 -3.28 10.92
CA GLY A 8 -15.41 -3.05 12.09
C GLY A 8 -16.06 -4.33 12.61
N THR A 9 -17.39 -4.38 12.64
CA THR A 9 -18.15 -5.54 13.17
C THR A 9 -18.43 -6.63 12.14
N VAL A 10 -17.96 -6.48 10.89
CA VAL A 10 -18.08 -7.51 9.86
C VAL A 10 -17.22 -8.73 10.24
N ALA A 11 -17.66 -9.94 9.86
CA ALA A 11 -16.89 -11.16 10.11
C ALA A 11 -15.45 -11.02 9.56
N GLY A 12 -14.46 -11.19 10.43
CA GLY A 12 -13.04 -10.97 10.11
C GLY A 12 -12.52 -9.56 10.39
N GLY A 13 -13.31 -8.67 10.99
CA GLY A 13 -12.83 -7.40 11.55
C GLY A 13 -12.01 -7.61 12.82
N GLY A 14 -10.96 -6.81 12.97
CA GLY A 14 -10.04 -6.88 14.10
C GLY A 14 -9.49 -5.50 14.50
N PRO A 15 -8.56 -5.45 15.47
CA PRO A 15 -7.80 -4.23 15.71
C PRO A 15 -6.90 -3.93 14.50
N ILE A 16 -6.50 -2.66 14.35
CA ILE A 16 -5.47 -2.32 13.38
C ILE A 16 -4.14 -3.00 13.70
N THR A 17 -3.39 -3.38 12.67
CA THR A 17 -2.02 -3.85 12.79
C THR A 17 -1.08 -2.64 12.87
N ARG A 18 -0.22 -2.60 13.88
CA ARG A 18 0.84 -1.58 14.00
C ARG A 18 2.18 -2.22 13.74
N VAL A 19 2.94 -1.66 12.82
CA VAL A 19 4.28 -2.12 12.47
C VAL A 19 5.23 -0.93 12.39
N SER A 20 6.49 -1.15 12.73
CA SER A 20 7.57 -0.22 12.41
C SER A 20 8.41 -0.87 11.32
N VAL A 21 8.55 -0.18 10.20
CA VAL A 21 9.31 -0.67 9.04
C VAL A 21 10.53 0.20 8.79
N THR A 22 11.60 -0.43 8.30
CA THR A 22 12.76 0.29 7.76
C THR A 22 12.88 -0.07 6.29
N PRO A 23 12.57 0.85 5.36
CA PRO A 23 12.67 0.57 3.92
C PRO A 23 14.11 0.26 3.53
N THR A 24 14.29 -0.81 2.76
CA THR A 24 15.59 -1.17 2.17
C THR A 24 15.49 -1.01 0.66
N ARG A 25 16.50 -0.40 0.04
CA ARG A 25 16.54 -0.21 -1.40
C ARG A 25 16.99 -1.50 -2.10
N SER A 26 16.16 -2.01 -3.00
CA SER A 26 16.46 -3.18 -3.82
C SER A 26 15.79 -3.05 -5.20
N SER A 27 16.19 -3.91 -6.14
CA SER A 27 15.39 -4.22 -7.32
C SER A 27 14.31 -5.23 -6.95
N ILE A 28 13.13 -5.09 -7.54
CA ILE A 28 12.00 -6.01 -7.36
C ILE A 28 11.40 -6.34 -8.72
N ASP A 29 10.97 -7.58 -8.88
CA ASP A 29 10.10 -7.98 -9.98
C ASP A 29 8.66 -7.67 -9.56
N ILE A 30 7.91 -6.98 -10.42
CA ILE A 30 6.54 -6.56 -10.13
C ILE A 30 5.59 -7.65 -10.66
N PRO A 31 4.78 -8.29 -9.80
CA PRO A 31 3.80 -9.27 -10.27
C PRO A 31 2.75 -8.64 -11.18
N GLU A 32 2.23 -9.42 -12.12
CA GLU A 32 1.08 -9.02 -12.93
C GLU A 32 -0.11 -8.64 -12.04
N GLY A 33 -0.89 -7.64 -12.47
CA GLY A 33 -2.01 -7.10 -11.69
C GLY A 33 -1.62 -6.10 -10.60
N SER A 34 -0.33 -5.80 -10.43
CA SER A 34 0.12 -4.70 -9.56
C SER A 34 -0.23 -3.33 -10.16
N TYR A 35 -0.47 -2.35 -9.30
CA TYR A 35 -0.79 -0.98 -9.71
C TYR A 35 0.32 0.00 -9.32
N TYR A 36 0.79 0.78 -10.29
CA TYR A 36 1.65 1.92 -10.02
C TYR A 36 0.80 3.16 -9.75
N VAL A 37 0.98 3.76 -8.57
CA VAL A 37 0.29 5.00 -8.19
C VAL A 37 1.27 6.18 -8.29
N PRO A 38 1.15 7.05 -9.31
CA PRO A 38 2.02 8.20 -9.45
C PRO A 38 1.72 9.26 -8.37
N LEU A 39 2.77 9.85 -7.80
CA LEU A 39 2.67 10.85 -6.72
C LEU A 39 2.77 12.31 -7.22
N ASN A 40 2.83 12.55 -8.54
CA ASN A 40 2.82 13.88 -9.13
C ASN A 40 1.39 14.42 -9.35
N GLN A 41 0.53 14.27 -8.34
CA GLN A 41 -0.89 14.59 -8.41
C GLN A 41 -1.42 15.14 -7.07
N PRO A 42 -2.53 15.89 -7.03
CA PRO A 42 -2.99 16.64 -5.86
C PRO A 42 -3.22 15.85 -4.56
N LEU A 43 -3.64 14.58 -4.67
CA LEU A 43 -3.96 13.64 -3.58
C LEU A 43 -2.79 12.70 -3.22
N ALA A 44 -1.56 13.01 -3.61
CA ALA A 44 -0.40 12.14 -3.36
C ALA A 44 -0.19 11.84 -1.87
N ASN A 45 -0.47 12.81 -1.00
CA ASN A 45 -0.42 12.63 0.45
C ASN A 45 -1.38 11.56 0.97
N ILE A 46 -2.56 11.41 0.34
CA ILE A 46 -3.55 10.38 0.69
C ILE A 46 -3.06 9.02 0.22
N ALA A 47 -2.53 8.94 -1.01
CA ALA A 47 -1.93 7.71 -1.52
C ALA A 47 -0.80 7.22 -0.61
N VAL A 48 0.10 8.12 -0.19
CA VAL A 48 1.15 7.82 0.79
C VAL A 48 0.53 7.34 2.11
N ALA A 49 -0.43 8.07 2.70
CA ALA A 49 -1.04 7.66 3.96
C ALA A 49 -1.71 6.27 3.93
N ALA A 50 -2.22 5.86 2.76
CA ALA A 50 -2.82 4.55 2.52
C ALA A 50 -1.79 3.44 2.23
N LEU A 51 -0.65 3.77 1.61
CA LEU A 51 0.36 2.80 1.20
C LEU A 51 1.52 2.66 2.20
N GLU A 52 1.74 3.61 3.12
CA GLU A 52 2.81 3.49 4.11
C GLU A 52 2.42 2.54 5.26
N PRO A 53 3.07 1.38 5.44
CA PRO A 53 2.57 0.34 6.34
C PRO A 53 2.62 0.73 7.83
N ASP A 54 3.48 1.69 8.19
CA ASP A 54 3.57 2.25 9.55
C ASP A 54 2.51 3.33 9.84
N SER A 55 1.82 3.83 8.81
CA SER A 55 0.64 4.68 8.97
C SER A 55 -0.53 3.86 9.50
N GLN A 56 -1.21 4.37 10.52
CA GLN A 56 -2.40 3.72 11.06
C GLN A 56 -3.52 3.62 10.01
N ASN A 57 -3.58 4.52 9.04
CA ASN A 57 -4.64 4.54 8.02
C ASN A 57 -4.28 3.71 6.77
N SER A 58 -3.17 2.96 6.83
CA SER A 58 -2.70 2.19 5.70
C SER A 58 -3.55 0.96 5.43
N TYR A 59 -3.49 0.46 4.20
CA TYR A 59 -4.12 -0.79 3.84
C TYR A 59 -3.57 -1.97 4.64
N PHE A 60 -2.27 -1.97 4.94
CA PHE A 60 -1.67 -2.98 5.80
C PHE A 60 -2.22 -2.91 7.23
N ALA A 61 -2.24 -1.71 7.83
CA ALA A 61 -2.76 -1.52 9.18
C ALA A 61 -4.25 -1.91 9.29
N ASN A 62 -5.01 -1.81 8.21
CA ASN A 62 -6.43 -2.15 8.18
C ASN A 62 -6.72 -3.55 7.58
N ASN A 63 -5.72 -4.42 7.51
CA ASN A 63 -5.86 -5.83 7.09
C ASN A 63 -6.46 -5.97 5.66
N LEU A 64 -6.19 -5.00 4.78
CA LEU A 64 -6.59 -5.00 3.37
C LEU A 64 -5.47 -5.51 2.45
N ILE A 65 -4.21 -5.38 2.89
CA ILE A 65 -3.04 -6.00 2.29
C ILE A 65 -2.37 -6.83 3.38
N ASP A 66 -2.17 -8.11 3.12
CA ASP A 66 -1.74 -9.07 4.14
C ASP A 66 -0.22 -9.27 4.17
N ASP A 67 0.50 -8.75 3.17
CA ASP A 67 1.96 -8.86 3.06
C ASP A 67 2.64 -7.51 2.79
N LEU A 68 3.67 -7.20 3.57
CA LEU A 68 4.50 -6.00 3.39
C LEU A 68 5.29 -6.02 2.07
N GLY A 69 5.60 -7.21 1.54
CA GLY A 69 6.24 -7.36 0.23
C GLY A 69 5.36 -6.93 -0.94
N SER A 70 4.04 -6.82 -0.73
CA SER A 70 3.08 -6.38 -1.75
C SER A 70 3.06 -4.85 -1.95
N ILE A 71 3.83 -4.11 -1.16
CA ILE A 71 3.91 -2.66 -1.21
C ILE A 71 5.37 -2.24 -1.38
N ALA A 72 5.63 -1.41 -2.39
CA ALA A 72 6.96 -0.88 -2.65
C ALA A 72 6.93 0.60 -3.02
N ARG A 73 7.96 1.34 -2.58
CA ARG A 73 8.21 2.71 -3.03
C ARG A 73 9.07 2.68 -4.28
N ILE A 74 8.52 3.20 -5.38
CA ILE A 74 9.25 3.33 -6.63
C ILE A 74 10.04 4.64 -6.62
N MET A 75 11.38 4.53 -6.61
CA MET A 75 12.29 5.68 -6.49
C MET A 75 12.64 6.32 -7.84
N THR A 76 12.30 5.66 -8.95
CA THR A 76 12.58 6.10 -10.32
C THR A 76 11.32 5.89 -11.14
N VAL A 77 10.86 6.91 -11.85
CA VAL A 77 9.66 6.81 -12.69
C VAL A 77 9.84 5.64 -13.67
N PRO A 78 8.96 4.62 -13.62
CA PRO A 78 9.08 3.48 -14.50
C PRO A 78 8.71 3.89 -15.93
N SER A 79 9.39 3.31 -16.92
CA SER A 79 8.93 3.36 -18.31
C SER A 79 7.70 2.46 -18.43
N LEU A 80 6.52 3.01 -18.13
CA LEU A 80 5.26 2.30 -18.31
C LEU A 80 4.99 2.13 -19.80
N VAL A 81 4.95 0.88 -20.24
CA VAL A 81 4.41 0.51 -21.54
C VAL A 81 2.99 0.03 -21.25
N PHE A 82 2.00 0.85 -21.58
CA PHE A 82 0.62 0.41 -21.58
C PHE A 82 0.40 -0.32 -22.90
N GLU A 83 -0.01 -1.59 -22.84
CA GLU A 83 -0.49 -2.29 -24.03
C GLU A 83 -1.83 -1.65 -24.42
N ASP A 84 -1.90 -1.06 -25.62
CA ASP A 84 -3.16 -0.54 -26.15
C ASP A 84 -4.14 -1.70 -26.24
N THR A 85 -5.19 -1.65 -25.42
CA THR A 85 -6.31 -2.59 -25.53
C THR A 85 -7.20 -2.06 -26.66
N ASP A 86 -7.10 -2.69 -27.84
CA ASP A 86 -8.01 -2.50 -28.99
C ASP A 86 -9.46 -2.88 -28.63
#